data_AF-A0A920T7K7-F1
#
_entry.id   AF-A0A920T7K7-F1
#
_cell.length_a   1.000
_cell.length_b   1.000
_cell.length_c   1.000
_cell.angle_alpha   90.00
_cell.angle_beta   90.00
_cell.angle_gamma   90.00
#
_symmetry.space_group_name_H-M   'P 1'
#
loop_
_entity.id
_entity.type
_entity.pdbx_description
1 polymer ?
#
loop_
_entity_poly.entity_id
_entity_poly.type
_entity_poly.pdbx_seq_one_letter_code
_entity_poly.pdbx_strand_id
1 'polypeptide(L)' 'MLSIENAFSDEELHEFDARILKLLEENESLEYTIEYKIDGVALSLIYENGVLVQGLTRGNGVQGDDVTHNARTIRGVP' A
#
# COMPACT_ATOMS: atom_id res chain seq x y z
N MET A 1 7.58 -3.92 2.56
CA MET A 1 6.18 -3.58 2.23
C MET A 1 5.26 -4.00 3.38
N LEU A 2 4.56 -3.04 4.00
CA LEU A 2 3.69 -3.28 5.16
C LEU A 2 2.36 -3.93 4.76
N SER A 3 1.70 -4.59 5.72
CA SER A 3 0.27 -4.91 5.64
C SER A 3 -0.57 -3.76 6.19
N ILE A 4 -1.87 -3.81 5.92
CA ILE A 4 -2.87 -2.88 6.46
C ILE A 4 -3.78 -3.67 7.41
N GLU A 5 -4.13 -3.08 8.55
CA GLU A 5 -5.13 -3.63 9.47
C GLU A 5 -6.54 -3.51 8.87
N ASN A 6 -7.42 -4.46 9.16
CA ASN A 6 -8.80 -4.39 8.69
C ASN A 6 -9.70 -3.76 9.77
N ALA A 7 -10.75 -3.08 9.33
CA ALA A 7 -11.90 -2.72 10.15
C ALA A 7 -13.17 -3.26 9.46
N PHE A 8 -14.04 -3.90 10.22
CA PHE A 8 -15.28 -4.53 9.76
C PHE A 8 -16.53 -3.88 10.37
N SER A 9 -16.36 -2.84 11.18
CA SER A 9 -17.45 -2.06 11.76
C SER A 9 -17.10 -0.59 11.87
N ASP A 10 -18.14 0.26 11.95
CA ASP A 10 -17.97 1.70 12.13
C ASP A 10 -17.28 2.03 13.47
N GLU A 11 -17.52 1.23 14.52
CA GLU A 11 -16.86 1.40 15.81
C GLU A 11 -15.34 1.23 15.70
N GLU A 12 -14.87 0.18 15.03
CA GLU A 12 -13.43 -0.06 14.80
C GLU A 12 -12.78 1.09 14.00
N LEU A 13 -13.53 1.73 13.08
CA LEU A 13 -13.05 2.91 12.36
C LEU A 13 -12.96 4.14 13.27
N HIS A 14 -13.94 4.36 14.16
CA HIS A 14 -13.90 5.45 15.13
C HIS A 14 -12.78 5.28 16.16
N GLU A 15 -12.51 4.04 16.60
CA GLU A 15 -11.37 3.74 17.48
C GLU A 15 -10.04 4.02 16.78
N PHE A 16 -9.92 3.67 15.49
CA PHE A 16 -8.76 3.99 14.67
C PHE A 16 -8.55 5.51 14.56
N ASP A 17 -9.59 6.28 14.22
CA ASP A 17 -9.54 7.75 14.13
C ASP A 17 -9.10 8.38 15.47
N ALA A 18 -9.72 7.96 16.58
CA ALA A 18 -9.36 8.42 17.92
C ALA A 18 -7.90 8.08 18.29
N ARG A 19 -7.37 6.95 17.82
CA ARG A 19 -5.97 6.57 18.02
C ARG A 19 -5.03 7.48 17.24
N ILE A 20 -5.35 7.84 16.00
CA ILE A 20 -4.55 8.75 15.18
C ILE A 20 -4.56 10.17 15.77
N LEU A 21 -5.73 10.69 16.15
CA LEU A 21 -5.85 12.03 16.73
C LEU A 21 -5.03 12.21 18.01
N LYS A 22 -4.86 11.15 18.82
CA LYS A 22 -4.00 11.18 20.02
C LYS A 22 -2.50 11.24 19.71
N LEU A 23 -2.09 10.88 18.49
CA LEU A 23 -0.70 10.89 18.04
C LEU A 23 -0.30 12.21 17.39
N LEU A 24 -1.28 13.04 17.01
CA LEU A 24 -1.04 14.35 16.41
C LEU A 24 -0.83 15.43 17.48
N GLU A 25 -0.18 16.53 17.10
CA GLU A 25 -0.01 17.69 17.97
C GLU A 25 -1.33 18.47 18.13
N GLU A 26 -1.43 19.25 19.21
CA GLU A 26 -2.62 20.09 19.44
C GLU A 26 -2.82 21.07 18.28
N ASN A 27 -4.01 21.05 17.66
CA ASN A 27 -4.46 21.87 16.52
C ASN A 27 -3.99 21.45 15.12
N GLU A 28 -3.46 20.24 14.96
CA GLU A 28 -3.21 19.67 13.64
C GLU A 28 -4.50 19.13 13.00
N SER A 29 -4.73 19.44 11.72
CA SER A 29 -5.90 18.96 10.98
C SER A 29 -5.61 17.60 10.33
N LEU A 30 -6.50 16.63 10.54
CA LEU A 30 -6.42 15.31 9.93
C LEU A 30 -7.32 15.23 8.69
N GLU A 31 -6.74 14.83 7.56
CA GLU A 31 -7.47 14.53 6.33
C GLU A 31 -7.23 13.06 5.93
N TYR A 32 -8.28 12.40 5.45
CA TYR A 32 -8.22 11.02 4.99
C TYR A 32 -8.35 10.95 3.47
N THR A 33 -7.50 10.15 2.83
CA THR A 33 -7.69 9.70 1.45
C THR A 33 -8.31 8.30 1.48
N ILE A 34 -9.41 8.13 0.75
CA ILE A 34 -10.13 6.86 0.67
C ILE A 34 -9.91 6.27 -0.73
N GLU A 35 -9.38 5.06 -0.78
CA GLU A 35 -9.13 4.32 -2.01
C GLU A 35 -9.85 2.97 -2.00
N TYR A 36 -10.25 2.48 -3.17
CA TYR A 36 -10.79 1.13 -3.28
C TYR A 36 -9.72 0.09 -2.95
N LYS A 37 -10.05 -0.84 -2.05
CA LYS A 37 -9.20 -2.00 -1.76
C LYS A 37 -9.27 -2.99 -2.94
N ILE A 38 -8.29 -2.92 -3.84
CA ILE A 38 -8.18 -3.84 -4.96
C ILE A 38 -7.86 -5.24 -4.44
N ASP A 39 -8.68 -6.22 -4.79
CA ASP A 39 -8.44 -7.62 -4.45
C ASP A 39 -7.55 -8.27 -5.50
N GLY A 40 -6.26 -8.32 -5.19
CA GLY A 40 -5.23 -8.81 -6.10
C GLY A 40 -3.95 -9.16 -5.36
N VAL A 41 -2.84 -9.16 -6.08
CA VAL A 41 -1.52 -9.41 -5.51
C VAL A 41 -0.72 -8.11 -5.52
N ALA A 42 -0.11 -7.79 -4.38
CA ALA A 42 0.75 -6.63 -4.29
C ALA A 42 2.09 -6.86 -5.01
N LEU A 43 2.46 -5.86 -5.81
CA LEU A 43 3.63 -5.85 -6.67
C LEU A 43 4.42 -4.55 -6.40
N SER A 44 5.73 -4.67 -6.26
CA SER A 44 6.64 -3.53 -6.23
C SER A 44 7.36 -3.42 -7.57
N LEU A 45 7.39 -2.24 -8.16
CA LEU A 45 8.08 -1.97 -9.43
C LEU A 45 9.18 -0.93 -9.18
N ILE A 46 10.40 -1.26 -9.55
CA ILE A 46 11.57 -0.42 -9.39
C ILE A 46 11.94 0.14 -10.76
N TYR A 47 11.95 1.46 -10.86
CA TYR A 47 12.35 2.19 -12.06
C TYR A 47 13.65 2.95 -11.79
N GLU A 48 14.61 2.83 -12.69
CA GLU A 48 15.83 3.62 -12.69
C GLU A 48 15.90 4.43 -13.98
N ASN A 49 16.09 5.74 -13.87
CA ASN A 49 16.09 6.66 -15.00
C ASN A 49 14.84 6.51 -15.91
N GLY A 50 13.68 6.23 -15.30
CA GLY A 50 12.40 6.03 -16.00
C GLY A 50 12.24 4.66 -16.67
N VAL A 51 13.21 3.75 -16.55
CA VAL A 51 13.16 2.40 -17.13
C VAL A 51 12.85 1.39 -16.02
N LEU A 52 11.85 0.52 -16.25
CA LEU A 52 11.57 -0.59 -15.34
C LEU A 52 12.78 -1.53 -15.29
N VAL A 53 13.41 -1.65 -14.11
CA VAL A 53 14.56 -2.55 -13.91
C VAL A 53 14.16 -3.83 -13.18
N GLN A 54 13.20 -3.77 -12.26
CA GLN A 54 12.80 -4.93 -11.45
C GLN A 54 11.33 -4.88 -11.02
N GLY A 55 10.65 -6.02 -11.01
CA GLY A 55 9.33 -6.23 -10.43
C GLY A 55 9.35 -7.35 -9.39
N LEU A 56 8.87 -7.08 -8.18
CA LEU A 56 8.90 -8.02 -7.05
C LEU A 56 7.51 -8.25 -6.47
N THR A 57 7.17 -9.49 -6.16
CA THR A 57 5.98 -9.76 -5.33
C THR A 57 6.18 -9.21 -3.92
N ARG A 58 5.09 -8.98 -3.17
CA ARG A 58 5.20 -8.61 -1.75
C ARG A 58 5.92 -9.70 -0.92
N GLY A 59 5.69 -10.96 -1.23
CA GLY A 59 6.12 -12.10 -0.41
C GLY A 59 5.72 -11.93 1.07
N ASN A 60 6.70 -11.99 1.97
CA ASN A 60 6.49 -11.80 3.41
C ASN A 60 6.59 -10.32 3.86
N GLY A 61 6.71 -9.39 2.93
CA GLY A 61 6.89 -7.96 3.20
C GLY A 61 8.35 -7.53 3.32
N VAL A 62 9.30 -8.46 3.46
CA VAL A 62 10.76 -8.20 3.47
C VAL A 62 11.43 -8.81 2.24
N GLN A 63 11.05 -10.03 1.88
CA GLN A 63 11.51 -10.77 0.71
C GLN A 63 10.33 -11.19 -0.14
N GLY A 64 10.50 -11.09 -1.46
CA GLY A 64 9.55 -11.54 -2.47
C GLY A 64 10.26 -12.07 -3.71
N ASP A 65 9.48 -12.56 -4.66
CA ASP A 65 9.99 -13.21 -5.86
C ASP A 65 10.16 -12.19 -7.00
N ASP A 66 11.21 -12.36 -7.80
CA ASP A 66 11.40 -11.61 -9.03
C ASP A 66 10.40 -12.07 -10.10
N VAL A 67 9.50 -11.16 -10.45
CA VAL A 67 8.45 -11.31 -11.45
C VAL A 67 8.56 -10.23 -12.52
N THR A 68 9.76 -9.68 -12.74
CA THR A 68 10.02 -8.58 -13.69
C THR A 68 9.51 -8.90 -15.09
N HIS A 69 9.74 -10.13 -15.57
CA HIS A 69 9.26 -10.55 -16.88
C HIS A 69 7.73 -10.53 -16.98
N ASN A 70 7.04 -11.04 -15.96
CA ASN A 70 5.58 -11.03 -15.89
C ASN A 70 5.04 -9.60 -15.77
N ALA A 71 5.66 -8.76 -14.93
CA ALA A 71 5.26 -7.37 -14.73
C ALA A 71 5.25 -6.57 -16.05
N ARG A 72 6.24 -6.79 -16.93
CA ARG A 72 6.30 -6.16 -18.26
C ARG A 72 5.12 -6.49 -19.18
N THR A 73 4.37 -7.55 -18.89
CA THR A 73 3.21 -7.97 -19.68
C THR A 73 1.90 -7.30 -19.24
N ILE A 74 1.90 -6.65 -18.07
CA ILE A 74 0.71 -6.02 -17.50
C ILE A 74 0.42 -4.73 -18.27
N ARG A 75 -0.79 -4.63 -18.85
CA ARG A 75 -1.22 -3.41 -19.53
C ARG A 75 -1.28 -2.24 -18.55
N GLY A 76 -0.65 -1.13 -18.89
CA GLY A 76 -0.59 0.06 -18.03
C GLY A 76 0.65 0.14 -17.14
N VAL A 77 1.48 -0.90 -17.10
CA VAL A 77 2.87 -0.76 -16.65
C VAL A 77 3.65 -0.07 -17.79
N PRO A 78 4.18 1.15 -17.57
CA PRO A 78 4.87 1.92 -18.60
C PRO A 78 6.19 1.31 -19.06
#